data_AF-A0A2T7PVM9-F1
#
_entry.id   AF-A0A2T7PVM9-F1
#
_cell.length_a   1.000
_cell.length_b   1.000
_cell.length_c   1.000
_cell.angle_alpha   90.00
_cell.angle_beta   90.00
_cell.angle_gamma   90.00
#
_symmetry.space_group_name_H-M   'P 1'
#
loop_
_entity.id
_entity.type
_entity.pdbx_description
1 polymer ?
#
loop_
_entity_poly.entity_id
_entity_poly.type
_entity_poly.pdbx_seq_one_letter_code
_entity_poly.pdbx_strand_id
1 'polypeptide(L)'
;MPLQSKNKTVYYHRKFPRVKTVDQCEVEDATCIYEAQEQFHRDKQVDSKIVQILRQRRIECMHWEGPDAERKCKKIVDDYENAATNWFIKYGEIGCNGNVIDVYMKQKHRLLWHRQNPDKPLM
;
A
#
# COMPACT_ATOMS: atom_id res chain seq x y z
N MET A 1 20.18 26.86 24.49
CA MET A 1 18.82 26.57 25.01
C MET A 1 17.85 26.46 23.84
N PRO A 2 16.96 25.46 23.78
CA PRO A 2 16.02 25.31 22.66
C PRO A 2 15.06 26.51 22.60
N LEU A 3 15.06 27.20 21.46
CA LEU A 3 14.41 28.49 21.22
C LEU A 3 12.87 28.45 21.23
N GLN A 4 12.24 27.26 21.30
CA GLN A 4 10.79 27.05 21.17
C GLN A 4 10.04 26.84 22.49
N SER A 5 10.59 27.25 23.64
CA SER A 5 9.93 27.03 24.94
C SER A 5 8.59 27.76 25.10
N LYS A 6 8.39 28.91 24.43
CA LYS A 6 7.27 29.82 24.73
C LYS A 6 6.13 29.79 23.70
N ASN A 7 6.38 29.38 22.46
CA ASN A 7 5.38 29.36 21.37
C ASN A 7 5.38 28.00 20.66
N LYS A 8 4.72 26.99 21.24
CA LYS A 8 4.49 25.70 20.57
C LYS A 8 3.12 25.72 19.90
N THR A 9 3.09 25.80 18.58
CA THR A 9 1.87 25.57 17.81
C THR A 9 1.53 24.08 17.83
N VAL A 10 0.27 23.74 18.10
CA VAL A 10 -0.19 22.35 18.13
C VAL A 10 -0.72 21.99 16.74
N TYR A 11 -0.29 20.84 16.23
CA TYR A 11 -0.79 20.26 14.98
C TYR A 11 -1.40 18.88 15.27
N TYR A 12 -2.49 18.57 14.58
CA TYR A 12 -3.18 17.28 14.70
C TYR A 12 -3.14 16.51 13.39
N HIS A 13 -2.97 15.20 13.49
CA HIS A 13 -3.06 14.33 12.32
C HIS A 13 -4.52 14.26 11.84
N ARG A 14 -4.73 14.55 10.55
CA ARG A 14 -6.06 14.49 9.94
C ARG A 14 -6.54 13.04 9.87
N LYS A 15 -7.75 12.78 10.38
CA LYS A 15 -8.40 11.47 10.28
C LYS A 15 -9.45 11.52 9.19
N PHE A 16 -9.40 10.58 8.26
CA PHE A 16 -10.39 10.42 7.21
C PHE A 16 -11.28 9.22 7.55
N PRO A 17 -12.61 9.39 7.60
CA PRO A 17 -13.51 8.26 7.71
C PRO A 17 -13.45 7.40 6.44
N ARG A 18 -13.77 6.12 6.58
CA ARG A 18 -13.91 5.21 5.43
C ARG A 18 -15.22 5.52 4.71
N VAL A 19 -15.15 5.50 3.38
CA VAL A 19 -16.26 5.60 2.45
C VAL A 19 -16.57 4.20 1.90
N LYS A 20 -17.72 4.06 1.23
CA LYS A 20 -18.07 2.86 0.48
C LYS A 20 -17.01 2.53 -0.56
N THR A 21 -16.77 1.24 -0.76
CA THR A 21 -15.86 0.72 -1.79
C THR A 21 -16.56 0.65 -3.15
N VAL A 22 -15.79 0.56 -4.23
CA VAL A 22 -16.31 0.61 -5.60
C VAL A 22 -17.30 -0.51 -5.93
N ASP A 23 -17.22 -1.67 -5.26
CA ASP A 23 -18.13 -2.80 -5.41
C ASP A 23 -19.54 -2.53 -4.86
N GLN A 24 -19.69 -1.55 -3.98
CA GLN A 24 -20.96 -1.17 -3.36
C GLN A 24 -21.64 0.01 -4.05
N CYS A 25 -20.94 0.66 -4.98
CA CYS A 25 -21.48 1.78 -5.74
C CYS A 25 -22.28 1.27 -6.94
N GLU A 26 -23.35 2.00 -7.29
CA GLU A 26 -24.04 1.80 -8.55
C GLU A 26 -23.20 2.34 -9.72
N VAL A 27 -23.32 1.73 -10.91
CA VAL A 27 -22.49 2.07 -12.07
C VAL A 27 -22.70 3.51 -12.55
N GLU A 28 -23.91 4.05 -12.37
CA GLU A 28 -24.29 5.41 -12.78
C GLU A 28 -24.03 6.46 -11.69
N ASP A 29 -23.75 6.06 -10.44
CA ASP A 29 -23.48 6.99 -9.33
C ASP A 29 -22.04 7.50 -9.38
N ALA A 30 -21.84 8.57 -10.14
CA ALA A 30 -20.56 9.23 -10.29
C ALA A 30 -20.00 9.80 -8.97
N THR A 31 -20.86 10.17 -8.01
CA THR A 31 -20.41 10.72 -6.72
C THR A 31 -19.82 9.62 -5.84
N CYS A 32 -20.50 8.46 -5.74
CA CYS A 32 -19.97 7.31 -4.99
C CYS A 32 -18.64 6.82 -5.57
N ILE A 33 -18.55 6.72 -6.90
CA ILE A 33 -17.31 6.30 -7.59
C ILE A 33 -16.18 7.31 -7.34
N TYR A 34 -16.48 8.61 -7.37
CA TYR A 34 -15.49 9.66 -7.11
C TYR A 34 -14.95 9.59 -5.67
N GLU A 35 -15.81 9.44 -4.66
CA GLU A 35 -15.35 9.34 -3.27
C GLU A 35 -14.52 8.06 -3.03
N ALA A 36 -14.92 6.95 -3.66
CA ALA A 36 -14.16 5.69 -3.64
C ALA A 36 -12.79 5.84 -4.32
N GLN A 37 -12.71 6.56 -5.44
CA GLN A 37 -11.46 6.90 -6.14
C GLN A 37 -10.52 7.73 -5.25
N GLU A 38 -11.06 8.74 -4.56
CA GLU A 38 -10.27 9.58 -3.64
C GLU A 38 -9.77 8.80 -2.43
N GLN A 39 -10.58 7.86 -1.91
CA GLN A 39 -10.11 6.94 -0.88
C GLN A 39 -9.00 6.03 -1.41
N PHE A 40 -9.19 5.46 -2.60
CA PHE A 40 -8.20 4.60 -3.24
C PHE A 40 -6.86 5.33 -3.46
N HIS A 41 -6.89 6.59 -3.89
CA HIS A 41 -5.68 7.39 -4.08
C HIS A 41 -4.93 7.62 -2.76
N ARG A 42 -5.65 7.95 -1.68
CA ARG A 42 -5.07 8.08 -0.34
C ARG A 42 -4.48 6.77 0.16
N ASP A 43 -5.20 5.66 0.02
CA ASP A 43 -4.71 4.34 0.42
C ASP A 43 -3.46 3.94 -0.38
N LYS A 44 -3.42 4.22 -1.69
CA LYS A 44 -2.23 3.99 -2.53
C LYS A 44 -1.02 4.78 -2.06
N GLN A 45 -1.20 6.03 -1.64
CA GLN A 45 -0.11 6.83 -1.07
C GLN A 45 0.38 6.23 0.25
N VAL A 46 -0.52 5.82 1.14
CA VAL A 46 -0.18 5.18 2.42
C VAL A 46 0.58 3.88 2.18
N ASP A 47 0.08 3.00 1.31
CA ASP A 47 0.71 1.71 0.98
C ASP A 47 2.12 1.94 0.38
N SER A 48 2.28 2.95 -0.47
CA SER A 48 3.59 3.32 -1.03
C SER A 48 4.56 3.79 0.06
N LYS A 49 4.07 4.53 1.06
CA LYS A 49 4.88 4.96 2.22
C LYS A 49 5.24 3.80 3.15
N ILE A 50 4.37 2.82 3.32
CA ILE A 50 4.67 1.60 4.08
C ILE A 50 5.84 0.85 3.45
N VAL A 51 5.79 0.62 2.13
CA VAL A 51 6.90 -0.04 1.40
C VAL A 51 8.17 0.80 1.48
N GLN A 52 8.07 2.13 1.39
CA GLN A 52 9.21 3.03 1.55
C GLN A 52 9.87 2.91 2.94
N ILE A 53 9.08 2.83 4.02
CA ILE A 53 9.58 2.65 5.39
C ILE A 53 10.29 1.30 5.55
N LEU A 54 9.70 0.22 5.02
CA LEU A 54 10.32 -1.11 5.08
C LEU A 54 11.62 -1.17 4.27
N ARG A 55 11.65 -0.50 3.10
CA ARG A 55 12.88 -0.36 2.30
C ARG A 55 13.97 0.32 3.09
N GLN A 56 13.65 1.40 3.79
CA GLN A 56 14.59 2.17 4.60
C GLN A 56 15.14 1.32 5.75
N ARG A 57 14.27 0.61 6.49
CA ARG A 57 14.67 -0.31 7.56
C ARG A 57 15.61 -1.41 7.07
N ARG A 58 15.34 -1.96 5.88
CA ARG A 58 16.22 -2.96 5.26
C ARG A 58 17.62 -2.38 4.99
N ILE A 59 17.69 -1.19 4.41
CA ILE A 59 18.97 -0.52 4.12
C ILE A 59 19.73 -0.22 5.41
N GLU A 60 19.06 0.28 6.44
CA GLU A 60 19.64 0.56 7.75
C GLU A 60 20.21 -0.70 8.42
N CYS A 61 19.44 -1.80 8.40
CA CYS A 61 19.91 -3.07 8.94
C CYS A 61 21.14 -3.60 8.20
N MET A 62 21.11 -3.57 6.87
CA MET A 62 22.25 -4.01 6.04
C MET A 62 23.51 -3.16 6.29
N HIS A 63 23.32 -1.85 6.47
CA HIS A 63 24.44 -0.95 6.76
C HIS A 63 25.02 -1.18 8.16
N TRP A 64 24.17 -1.45 9.16
CA TRP A 64 24.61 -1.65 10.55
C TRP A 64 25.31 -3.00 10.77
N GLU A 65 24.77 -4.09 10.22
CA GLU A 65 25.30 -5.44 10.44
C GLU A 65 26.47 -5.82 9.52
N GLY A 66 26.65 -5.12 8.40
CA GLY A 66 27.75 -5.34 7.46
C GLY A 66 27.80 -6.78 6.94
N PRO A 67 28.87 -7.56 7.23
CA PRO A 67 29.04 -8.91 6.71
C PRO A 67 28.03 -9.95 7.25
N ASP A 68 27.46 -9.74 8.44
CA ASP A 68 26.48 -10.66 9.04
C ASP A 68 25.02 -10.36 8.63
N ALA A 69 24.82 -9.36 7.77
CA ALA A 69 23.50 -8.85 7.41
C ALA A 69 22.57 -9.94 6.86
N GLU A 70 23.10 -10.92 6.13
CA GLU A 70 22.31 -11.99 5.52
C GLU A 70 21.52 -12.81 6.57
N ARG A 71 22.15 -13.10 7.71
CA ARG A 71 21.49 -13.88 8.77
C ARG A 71 20.63 -13.00 9.67
N LYS A 72 21.14 -11.83 10.07
CA LYS A 72 20.49 -10.99 11.09
C LYS A 72 19.35 -10.15 10.51
N CYS A 73 19.46 -9.68 9.27
CA CYS A 73 18.45 -8.85 8.62
C CYS A 73 17.38 -9.65 7.86
N LYS A 74 17.47 -10.99 7.82
CA LYS A 74 16.59 -11.86 7.05
C LYS A 74 15.11 -11.52 7.23
N LYS A 75 14.64 -11.37 8.47
CA LYS A 75 13.24 -11.03 8.76
C LYS A 75 12.80 -9.70 8.14
N ILE A 76 13.67 -8.67 8.20
CA ILE A 76 13.36 -7.34 7.65
C ILE A 76 13.34 -7.38 6.12
N VAL A 77 14.21 -8.20 5.53
CA VAL A 77 14.23 -8.46 4.08
C VAL A 77 12.94 -9.15 3.67
N ASP A 78 12.56 -10.24 4.34
CA ASP A 78 11.33 -10.99 4.07
C ASP A 78 10.09 -10.09 4.20
N ASP A 79 10.01 -9.27 5.27
CA ASP A 79 8.91 -8.31 5.48
C ASP A 79 8.83 -7.29 4.33
N TYR A 80 9.98 -6.78 3.86
CA TYR A 80 10.04 -5.87 2.73
C TYR A 80 9.62 -6.54 1.42
N GLU A 81 10.12 -7.74 1.14
CA GLU A 81 9.82 -8.47 -0.10
C GLU A 81 8.34 -8.85 -0.17
N ASN A 82 7.76 -9.31 0.93
CA ASN A 82 6.33 -9.58 1.04
C ASN A 82 5.50 -8.31 0.82
N ALA A 83 5.88 -7.19 1.45
CA ALA A 83 5.17 -5.93 1.28
C ALA A 83 5.30 -5.37 -0.15
N ALA A 84 6.49 -5.45 -0.75
CA ALA A 84 6.74 -5.02 -2.12
C ALA A 84 5.94 -5.87 -3.14
N THR A 85 5.88 -7.18 -2.92
CA THR A 85 5.10 -8.11 -3.74
C THR A 85 3.61 -7.81 -3.63
N ASN A 86 3.07 -7.65 -2.41
CA ASN A 86 1.67 -7.29 -2.20
C ASN A 86 1.30 -5.95 -2.83
N TRP A 87 2.20 -4.96 -2.74
CA TRP A 87 2.01 -3.66 -3.38
C TRP A 87 1.97 -3.79 -4.91
N PHE A 88 2.87 -4.58 -5.50
CA PHE A 88 2.90 -4.82 -6.94
C PHE A 88 1.70 -5.62 -7.44
N ILE A 89 1.24 -6.62 -6.68
CA ILE A 89 0.01 -7.37 -7.01
C ILE A 89 -1.18 -6.40 -7.11
N LYS A 90 -1.30 -5.47 -6.16
CA LYS A 90 -2.42 -4.52 -6.12
C LYS A 90 -2.29 -3.39 -7.15
N TYR A 91 -1.10 -2.80 -7.31
CA TYR A 91 -0.91 -1.55 -8.08
C TYR A 91 -0.04 -1.67 -9.33
N GLY A 92 0.70 -2.77 -9.49
CA GLY A 92 1.58 -2.99 -10.63
C GLY A 92 0.80 -3.15 -11.93
N GLU A 93 1.44 -2.81 -13.05
CA GLU A 93 0.92 -2.96 -14.43
C GLU A 93 -0.37 -2.19 -14.74
N ILE A 94 -0.91 -1.46 -13.76
CA ILE A 94 -1.98 -0.50 -13.95
C ILE A 94 -1.32 0.77 -14.49
N GLY A 95 -1.69 1.17 -15.71
CA GLY A 95 -1.12 2.34 -16.39
C GLY A 95 -1.24 3.64 -15.60
N CYS A 96 -0.63 4.72 -16.11
CA CYS A 96 -0.60 6.02 -15.41
C CYS A 96 -1.99 6.57 -15.04
N ASN A 97 -3.01 6.27 -15.85
CA ASN A 97 -4.40 6.70 -15.64
C ASN A 97 -5.25 5.65 -14.89
N GLY A 98 -4.60 4.77 -14.13
CA GLY A 98 -5.25 3.70 -13.39
C GLY A 98 -6.26 4.16 -12.37
N ASN A 99 -7.52 3.75 -12.57
CA ASN A 99 -8.61 4.04 -11.67
C ASN A 99 -8.90 2.87 -10.70
N VAL A 100 -9.73 3.15 -9.69
CA VAL A 100 -10.21 2.18 -8.71
C VAL A 100 -10.94 1.01 -9.40
N ILE A 101 -11.61 1.29 -10.51
CA ILE A 101 -12.31 0.30 -11.34
C ILE A 101 -11.29 -0.67 -11.97
N ASP A 102 -10.18 -0.17 -12.52
CA ASP A 102 -9.16 -1.03 -13.15
C ASP A 102 -8.53 -1.98 -12.13
N VAL A 103 -8.25 -1.46 -10.92
CA VAL A 103 -7.72 -2.26 -9.82
C VAL A 103 -8.72 -3.31 -9.36
N TYR A 104 -9.99 -2.94 -9.29
CA TYR A 104 -11.07 -3.87 -8.96
C TYR A 104 -11.20 -4.99 -10.02
N MET A 105 -11.09 -4.66 -11.31
CA MET A 105 -11.09 -5.64 -12.39
C MET A 105 -9.85 -6.55 -12.32
N LYS A 106 -8.68 -6.02 -11.97
CA LYS A 106 -7.47 -6.82 -11.71
C LYS A 106 -7.68 -7.81 -10.56
N GLN A 107 -8.27 -7.35 -9.45
CA GLN A 107 -8.61 -8.20 -8.32
C GLN A 107 -9.59 -9.31 -8.72
N LYS A 108 -10.63 -8.97 -9.48
CA LYS A 108 -11.61 -9.93 -10.00
C LYS A 108 -10.95 -10.97 -10.91
N HIS A 109 -10.07 -10.54 -11.81
CA HIS A 109 -9.31 -11.44 -12.67
C HIS A 109 -8.50 -12.45 -11.85
N ARG A 110 -7.78 -12.00 -10.82
CA ARG A 110 -7.03 -12.87 -9.90
C ARG A 110 -7.93 -13.90 -9.22
N LEU A 111 -9.09 -13.49 -8.72
CA LEU A 111 -10.05 -14.41 -8.08
C LEU A 111 -10.61 -15.46 -9.05
N LEU A 112 -10.93 -15.07 -10.28
CA LEU A 112 -11.40 -15.99 -11.32
C LEU A 112 -10.32 -16.99 -11.71
N TRP A 113 -9.07 -16.53 -11.84
CA TRP A 113 -7.93 -17.39 -12.14
C TRP A 113 -7.68 -18.42 -11.04
N HIS A 114 -7.73 -18.01 -9.77
CA HIS A 114 -7.60 -18.92 -8.61
C HIS A 114 -8.69 -19.97 -8.58
N ARG A 115 -9.94 -19.59 -8.89
CA ARG A 115 -11.05 -20.54 -9.01
C ARG A 115 -10.81 -21.60 -10.09
N GLN A 116 -10.15 -21.24 -11.19
CA GLN A 116 -9.81 -22.19 -12.27
C GLN A 116 -8.58 -23.04 -11.96
N ASN A 117 -7.72 -22.60 -11.03
CA ASN A 117 -6.44 -23.24 -10.71
C ASN A 117 -6.31 -23.49 -9.19
N PRO A 118 -7.14 -24.37 -8.60
CA PRO A 118 -7.12 -24.60 -7.15
C PRO A 118 -5.79 -25.17 -6.63
N ASP A 119 -5.02 -25.84 -7.49
CA ASP A 119 -3.77 -26.52 -7.13
C ASP A 119 -2.57 -25.56 -7.06
N LYS A 120 -2.71 -24.34 -7.57
CA LYS A 120 -1.63 -23.35 -7.60
C LYS A 120 -1.71 -22.45 -6.36
N PRO A 121 -0.56 -22.16 -5.71
CA PRO A 121 -0.55 -21.27 -4.55
C PRO A 121 -1.00 -19.85 -4.93
N LEU A 122 -1.61 -19.17 -3.97
CA LEU A 122 -1.98 -17.76 -4.09
C LEU A 122 -0.69 -16.92 -4.21
N MET A 123 -0.31 -16.56 -5.45
CA MET A 123 0.58 -15.42 -5.72
C MET A 123 -0.13 -14.15 -5.31
#